data_AF-A0A8T6G455-F1
#
_entry.id   AF-A0A8T6G455-F1
#
_cell.length_a   1.000
_cell.length_b   1.000
_cell.length_c   1.000
_cell.angle_alpha   90.00
_cell.angle_beta   90.00
_cell.angle_gamma   90.00
#
_symmetry.space_group_name_H-M   'P 1'
#
loop_
_entity.id
_entity.type
_entity.pdbx_description
1 polymer ?
#
loop_
_entity_poly.entity_id
_entity_poly.type
_entity_poly.pdbx_seq_one_letter_code
_entity_poly.pdbx_strand_id
1 'polypeptide(L)'
;MRESASRGFWVPPYAPYGYRKEYVQDGAKTRPRLALDPPADAVVRRMFRMAASGVSLLDITHALNDEGIATPNGKRWLKTSIHRLLSNEAYTGTVVWGKNARDGAPPVRVEDAFPAIVTREEFERVAQVLRSKAPSQAHPRRTASPYLLSGLAKCQSCRTSLSAQEAKGGKYTYYVCQSLLKRGRGACDTPRLNSGRFERLIIEQIREHILTESNIRDLVRLVDEEMDGVAHEERRKLEAIEEEVAEVRRRMDRLWFAVETSDMEVNDILPRIRQHQERQERLERTAGEARD
;
A
#
# COMPACT_ATOMS: atom_id res chain seq x y z
N MET A 1 -9.80 22.34 22.15
CA MET A 1 -9.40 21.74 20.84
C MET A 1 -9.48 20.22 20.86
N ARG A 2 -8.73 19.53 21.75
CA ARG A 2 -8.76 18.05 21.85
C ARG A 2 -10.17 17.51 22.18
N GLU A 3 -10.85 18.15 23.14
CA GLU A 3 -12.27 17.90 23.46
C GLU A 3 -13.22 18.15 22.27
N SER A 4 -12.91 19.12 21.41
CA SER A 4 -13.71 19.38 20.21
C SER A 4 -13.53 18.28 19.16
N ALA A 5 -12.29 17.82 18.98
CA ALA A 5 -11.99 16.70 18.08
C ALA A 5 -12.60 15.38 18.57
N SER A 6 -12.61 15.11 19.89
CA SER A 6 -13.20 13.89 20.46
C SER A 6 -14.72 13.85 20.31
N ARG A 7 -15.35 14.98 20.02
CA ARG A 7 -16.79 15.10 19.74
C ARG A 7 -17.10 15.14 18.24
N GLY A 8 -16.11 14.85 17.39
CA GLY A 8 -16.26 14.80 15.93
C GLY A 8 -16.24 16.16 15.22
N PHE A 9 -15.94 17.26 15.91
CA PHE A 9 -15.83 18.58 15.27
C PHE A 9 -14.50 18.76 14.54
N TRP A 10 -14.53 19.49 13.42
CA TRP A 10 -13.36 19.74 12.58
C TRP A 10 -12.53 20.91 13.08
N VAL A 11 -11.50 20.62 13.88
CA VAL A 11 -10.63 21.63 14.47
C VAL A 11 -9.71 22.36 13.47
N PRO A 12 -9.12 21.71 12.42
CA PRO A 12 -8.20 22.40 11.52
C PRO A 12 -8.79 23.63 10.81
N PRO A 13 -7.98 24.66 10.52
CA PRO A 13 -8.47 25.93 9.97
C PRO A 13 -9.06 25.80 8.57
N TYR A 14 -8.56 24.85 7.77
CA TYR A 14 -9.02 24.60 6.40
C TYR A 14 -9.76 23.26 6.30
N ALA A 15 -10.82 23.21 5.51
CA ALA A 15 -11.45 21.95 5.12
C ALA A 15 -10.58 21.22 4.09
N PRO A 16 -10.53 19.88 4.10
CA PRO A 16 -9.97 19.12 3.00
C PRO A 16 -10.75 19.41 1.71
N TYR A 17 -10.10 19.29 0.56
CA TYR A 17 -10.77 19.44 -0.74
C TYR A 17 -11.93 18.44 -0.89
N GLY A 18 -13.06 18.83 -1.46
CA GLY A 18 -14.28 18.01 -1.48
C GLY A 18 -15.18 18.18 -0.25
N TYR A 19 -14.73 18.94 0.74
CA TYR A 19 -15.52 19.31 1.91
C TYR A 19 -15.62 20.82 2.08
N ARG A 20 -16.73 21.27 2.64
CA ARG A 20 -16.94 22.63 3.16
C ARG A 20 -17.20 22.59 4.66
N LYS A 21 -16.91 23.70 5.34
CA LYS A 21 -17.24 23.84 6.76
C LYS A 21 -18.69 24.29 6.93
N GLU A 22 -19.39 23.60 7.80
CA GLU A 22 -20.71 23.98 8.27
C GLU A 22 -20.63 24.22 9.78
N TYR A 23 -21.14 25.35 10.26
CA TYR A 23 -21.07 25.68 11.69
C TYR A 23 -22.37 25.26 12.36
N VAL A 24 -22.26 24.35 13.31
CA VAL A 24 -23.41 23.84 14.08
C VAL A 24 -23.37 24.41 15.49
N GLN A 25 -24.55 24.64 16.07
CA GLN A 25 -24.69 25.07 17.46
C GLN A 25 -24.38 23.90 18.39
N ASP A 26 -23.46 24.12 19.31
CA ASP A 26 -23.05 23.20 20.38
C ASP A 26 -23.22 23.91 21.73
N GLY A 27 -24.45 23.88 22.25
CA GLY A 27 -24.83 24.66 23.42
C GLY A 27 -24.70 26.16 23.15
N ALA A 28 -23.84 26.84 23.91
CA ALA A 28 -23.58 28.28 23.76
C ALA A 28 -22.47 28.61 22.73
N LYS A 29 -21.88 27.61 22.06
CA LYS A 29 -20.74 27.80 21.15
C LYS A 29 -21.05 27.24 19.76
N THR A 30 -20.66 27.94 18.72
CA THR A 30 -20.67 27.40 17.35
C THR A 30 -19.38 26.62 17.08
N ARG A 31 -19.52 25.42 16.54
CA ARG A 31 -18.39 24.55 16.19
C ARG A 31 -18.47 24.09 14.73
N PRO A 32 -17.34 24.06 14.00
CA PRO A 32 -17.32 23.60 12.62
C PRO A 32 -17.43 22.07 12.51
N ARG A 33 -18.27 21.60 11.60
CA ARG A 33 -18.34 20.23 11.09
C ARG A 33 -18.05 20.26 9.58
N LEU A 34 -17.64 19.13 9.01
CA LEU A 34 -17.48 19.01 7.56
C LEU A 34 -18.78 18.54 6.92
N ALA A 35 -19.12 19.15 5.79
CA ALA A 35 -20.19 18.72 4.89
C ALA A 35 -19.62 18.56 3.48
N LEU A 36 -20.25 17.73 2.65
CA LEU A 36 -19.82 17.52 1.27
C LEU A 36 -19.94 18.80 0.45
N ASP A 37 -18.99 19.00 -0.46
CA ASP A 37 -19.03 20.04 -1.48
C ASP A 37 -19.25 19.38 -2.86
N PRO A 38 -20.49 19.34 -3.40
CA PRO A 38 -20.86 18.47 -4.53
C PRO A 38 -19.96 18.54 -5.79
N PRO A 39 -19.50 19.72 -6.24
CA PRO A 39 -18.57 19.80 -7.38
C PRO A 39 -17.18 19.25 -7.03
N ALA A 40 -16.69 19.51 -5.82
CA ALA A 40 -15.33 19.14 -5.41
C ALA A 40 -15.25 17.69 -4.94
N ASP A 41 -16.28 17.15 -4.28
CA ASP A 41 -16.30 15.77 -3.81
C ASP A 41 -16.35 14.77 -4.97
N ALA A 42 -17.08 15.10 -6.05
CA ALA A 42 -17.08 14.31 -7.28
C ALA A 42 -15.66 14.13 -7.86
N VAL A 43 -14.84 15.19 -7.83
CA VAL A 43 -13.43 15.13 -8.25
C VAL A 43 -12.63 14.22 -7.32
N VAL A 44 -12.85 14.30 -6.00
CA VAL A 44 -12.19 13.40 -5.04
C VAL A 44 -12.57 11.94 -5.29
N ARG A 45 -13.85 11.62 -5.46
CA ARG A 45 -14.31 10.25 -5.78
C ARG A 45 -13.65 9.73 -7.05
N ARG A 46 -13.53 10.58 -8.07
CA ARG A 46 -12.82 10.25 -9.32
C ARG A 46 -11.34 9.94 -9.07
N MET A 47 -10.63 10.75 -8.28
CA MET A 47 -9.23 10.50 -7.95
C MET A 47 -9.05 9.14 -7.25
N PHE A 48 -9.90 8.83 -6.27
CA PHE A 48 -9.87 7.53 -5.57
C PHE A 48 -10.14 6.37 -6.53
N ARG A 49 -11.13 6.50 -7.43
CA ARG A 49 -11.44 5.47 -8.44
C ARG A 49 -10.27 5.23 -9.39
N MET A 50 -9.66 6.29 -9.92
CA MET A 50 -8.49 6.19 -10.79
C MET A 50 -7.29 5.55 -10.07
N ALA A 51 -7.07 5.90 -8.81
CA ALA A 51 -6.01 5.29 -8.01
C ALA A 51 -6.28 3.81 -7.74
N ALA A 52 -7.52 3.44 -7.42
CA ALA A 52 -7.94 2.07 -7.18
C ALA A 52 -7.80 1.19 -8.43
N SER A 53 -8.06 1.73 -9.62
CA SER A 53 -7.84 1.03 -10.90
C SER A 53 -6.37 0.96 -11.33
N GLY A 54 -5.44 1.48 -10.52
CA GLY A 54 -4.02 1.37 -10.78
C GLY A 54 -3.46 2.44 -11.72
N VAL A 55 -4.19 3.52 -12.03
CA VAL A 55 -3.65 4.68 -12.74
C VAL A 55 -2.53 5.32 -11.91
N SER A 56 -1.46 5.80 -12.54
CA SER A 56 -0.35 6.41 -11.82
C SER A 56 -0.75 7.79 -11.27
N LEU A 57 -0.16 8.18 -10.13
CA LEU A 57 -0.41 9.52 -9.56
C LEU A 57 -0.03 10.65 -10.52
N LEU A 58 0.93 10.41 -11.41
CA LEU A 58 1.35 11.38 -12.41
C LEU A 58 0.27 11.53 -13.48
N ASP A 59 -0.29 10.43 -13.97
CA ASP A 59 -1.36 10.43 -14.98
C ASP A 59 -2.65 11.04 -14.42
N ILE A 60 -2.99 10.75 -13.16
CA ILE A 60 -4.10 11.44 -12.47
C ILE A 60 -3.83 12.96 -12.42
N THR A 61 -2.58 13.36 -12.16
CA THR A 61 -2.21 14.78 -12.14
C THR A 61 -2.37 15.43 -13.53
N HIS A 62 -1.95 14.76 -14.59
CA HIS A 62 -2.09 15.26 -15.96
C HIS A 62 -3.56 15.39 -16.35
N ALA A 63 -4.35 14.32 -16.20
CA ALA A 63 -5.77 14.32 -16.53
C ALA A 63 -6.52 15.50 -15.89
N LEU A 64 -6.33 15.74 -14.59
CA LEU A 64 -6.99 16.85 -13.90
C LEU A 64 -6.53 18.24 -14.39
N ASN A 65 -5.22 18.39 -14.64
CA ASN A 65 -4.66 19.66 -15.07
C ASN A 65 -4.98 20.00 -16.52
N ASP A 66 -5.11 19.00 -17.39
CA ASP A 66 -5.44 19.16 -18.80
C ASP A 66 -6.93 19.49 -18.98
N GLU A 67 -7.79 18.98 -18.09
CA GLU A 67 -9.20 19.35 -17.98
C GLU A 67 -9.44 20.71 -17.28
N GLY A 68 -8.38 21.39 -16.84
CA GLY A 68 -8.48 22.69 -16.19
C GLY A 68 -9.02 22.65 -14.74
N ILE A 69 -9.07 21.47 -14.11
CA ILE A 69 -9.54 21.31 -12.73
C ILE A 69 -8.43 21.79 -11.78
N ALA A 70 -8.67 22.92 -11.11
CA ALA A 70 -7.71 23.51 -10.19
C ALA A 70 -7.82 22.95 -8.75
N THR A 71 -6.74 23.10 -7.99
CA THR A 71 -6.72 22.89 -6.53
C THR A 71 -7.54 23.96 -5.81
N PRO A 72 -7.87 23.80 -4.51
CA PRO A 72 -8.64 24.81 -3.76
C PRO A 72 -8.05 26.23 -3.78
N ASN A 73 -6.75 26.37 -4.04
CA ASN A 73 -6.06 27.67 -4.11
C ASN A 73 -5.88 28.17 -5.56
N GLY A 74 -6.62 27.60 -6.54
CA GLY A 74 -6.54 27.97 -7.95
C GLY A 74 -5.26 27.53 -8.67
N LYS A 75 -4.42 26.70 -8.03
CA LYS A 75 -3.15 26.21 -8.61
C LYS A 75 -3.34 24.86 -9.31
N ARG A 76 -2.40 24.49 -10.17
CA ARG A 76 -2.32 23.16 -10.79
C ARG A 76 -2.09 22.07 -9.73
N TRP A 77 -2.63 20.88 -9.98
CA TRP A 77 -2.36 19.70 -9.17
C TRP A 77 -0.91 19.27 -9.30
N LEU A 78 -0.35 18.82 -8.17
CA LEU A 78 0.97 18.20 -8.11
C LEU A 78 0.82 16.76 -7.63
N LYS A 79 1.68 15.86 -8.12
CA LYS A 79 1.74 14.45 -7.68
C LYS A 79 1.75 14.31 -6.16
N THR A 80 2.51 15.16 -5.47
CA THR A 80 2.61 15.17 -4.00
C THR A 80 1.31 15.57 -3.32
N SER A 81 0.56 16.51 -3.91
CA SER A 81 -0.73 16.96 -3.41
C SER A 81 -1.78 15.87 -3.54
N ILE A 82 -1.81 15.17 -4.68
CA ILE A 82 -2.71 14.02 -4.90
C ILE A 82 -2.35 12.87 -3.95
N HIS A 83 -1.06 12.54 -3.79
CA HIS A 83 -0.64 11.53 -2.82
C HIS A 83 -1.14 11.85 -1.40
N ARG A 84 -0.95 13.10 -0.95
CA ARG A 84 -1.41 13.54 0.38
C ARG A 84 -2.92 13.44 0.52
N LEU A 85 -3.66 13.75 -0.55
CA LEU A 85 -5.11 13.63 -0.60
C LEU A 85 -5.55 12.16 -0.44
N LEU A 86 -5.02 11.26 -1.27
CA LEU A 86 -5.38 9.83 -1.23
C LEU A 86 -4.96 9.12 0.06
N SER A 87 -4.02 9.70 0.82
CA SER A 87 -3.56 9.16 2.12
C SER A 87 -4.29 9.78 3.33
N ASN A 88 -5.23 10.69 3.11
CA ASN A 88 -5.90 11.41 4.21
C ASN A 88 -7.16 10.69 4.69
N GLU A 89 -7.13 10.19 5.92
CA GLU A 89 -8.26 9.47 6.54
C GLU A 89 -9.52 10.33 6.72
N ALA A 90 -9.44 11.66 6.57
CA ALA A 90 -10.64 12.49 6.57
C ALA A 90 -11.65 12.06 5.48
N TYR A 91 -11.20 11.48 4.37
CA TYR A 91 -12.10 11.06 3.29
C TYR A 91 -12.99 9.85 3.64
N THR A 92 -12.67 9.12 4.72
CA THR A 92 -13.51 8.05 5.28
C THR A 92 -14.46 8.57 6.37
N GLY A 93 -14.63 9.89 6.53
CA GLY A 93 -15.47 10.47 7.58
C GLY A 93 -14.80 10.54 8.96
N THR A 94 -13.50 10.25 9.04
CA THR A 94 -12.76 10.16 10.31
C THR A 94 -12.08 11.49 10.68
N VAL A 95 -12.35 12.01 11.89
CA VAL A 95 -11.55 13.09 12.48
C VAL A 95 -10.31 12.49 13.13
N VAL A 96 -9.13 12.97 12.75
CA VAL A 96 -7.88 12.64 13.44
C VAL A 96 -7.17 13.90 13.92
N TRP A 97 -6.95 14.01 15.23
CA TRP A 97 -6.29 15.14 15.88
C TRP A 97 -5.09 14.69 16.71
N GLY A 98 -4.01 15.48 16.69
CA GLY A 98 -2.83 15.22 17.52
C GLY A 98 -1.88 14.13 17.02
N LYS A 99 -1.91 13.76 15.73
CA LYS A 99 -0.99 12.77 15.13
C LYS A 99 0.50 13.04 15.39
N ASN A 100 0.89 14.30 15.54
CA ASN A 100 2.28 14.74 15.77
C ASN A 100 2.43 15.50 17.10
N ALA A 101 1.64 15.13 18.11
CA ALA A 101 1.69 15.80 19.40
C ALA A 101 3.07 15.57 20.06
N ARG A 102 3.76 16.66 20.44
CA ARG A 102 5.12 16.62 20.99
C ARG A 102 5.17 16.10 22.43
N ASP A 103 4.03 16.10 23.10
CA ASP A 103 3.79 15.64 24.46
C ASP A 103 3.57 14.12 24.55
N GLY A 104 3.61 13.39 23.43
CA GLY A 104 3.43 11.93 23.39
C GLY A 104 1.98 11.48 23.62
N ALA A 105 1.03 12.41 23.69
CA ALA A 105 -0.37 12.04 23.88
C ALA A 105 -0.92 11.28 22.65
N PRO A 106 -1.71 10.21 22.84
CA PRO A 106 -2.23 9.42 21.72
C PRO A 106 -3.09 10.30 20.80
N PRO A 107 -3.14 10.05 19.48
CA PRO A 107 -4.01 10.81 18.59
C PRO A 107 -5.47 10.52 18.92
N VAL A 108 -6.30 11.57 18.95
CA VAL A 108 -7.75 11.43 19.04
C VAL A 108 -8.26 11.05 17.67
N ARG A 109 -8.97 9.93 17.59
CA ARG A 109 -9.57 9.39 16.36
C ARG A 109 -11.06 9.18 16.61
N VAL A 110 -11.90 9.82 15.80
CA VAL A 110 -13.36 9.68 15.87
C VAL A 110 -13.84 9.32 14.47
N GLU A 111 -14.38 8.12 14.34
CA GLU A 111 -14.96 7.60 13.10
C GLU A 111 -16.38 8.10 12.92
N ASP A 112 -16.89 8.09 11.68
CA ASP A 112 -18.24 8.54 11.32
C ASP A 112 -18.62 9.94 11.83
N ALA A 113 -17.62 10.81 11.96
CA ALA A 113 -17.81 12.16 12.48
C ALA A 113 -18.50 13.09 11.46
N PHE A 114 -18.41 12.79 10.17
CA PHE A 114 -19.03 13.56 9.08
C PHE A 114 -19.17 12.68 7.82
N PRO A 115 -19.96 13.09 6.81
CA PRO A 115 -20.20 12.27 5.63
C PRO A 115 -18.91 11.83 4.94
N ALA A 116 -18.75 10.53 4.71
CA ALA A 116 -17.59 9.99 4.01
C ALA A 116 -17.71 10.20 2.49
N ILE A 117 -16.58 10.51 1.83
CA ILE A 117 -16.50 10.56 0.36
C ILE A 117 -16.19 9.17 -0.20
N VAL A 118 -15.42 8.37 0.52
CA VAL A 118 -15.08 6.98 0.14
C VAL A 118 -15.30 6.05 1.31
N THR A 119 -15.61 4.78 1.03
CA THR A 119 -15.70 3.78 2.09
C THR A 119 -14.33 3.46 2.66
N ARG A 120 -14.31 2.81 3.83
CA ARG A 120 -13.06 2.39 4.46
C ARG A 120 -12.31 1.38 3.59
N GLU A 121 -13.04 0.46 2.98
CA GLU A 121 -12.52 -0.58 2.10
C GLU A 121 -11.90 0.03 0.82
N GLU A 122 -12.55 1.04 0.23
CA GLU A 122 -12.00 1.77 -0.93
C GLU A 122 -10.70 2.49 -0.58
N PHE A 123 -10.67 3.15 0.59
CA PHE A 123 -9.48 3.84 1.09
C PHE A 123 -8.31 2.87 1.32
N GLU A 124 -8.57 1.72 1.95
CA GLU A 124 -7.57 0.71 2.23
C GLU A 124 -7.04 0.05 0.95
N ARG A 125 -7.92 -0.23 -0.02
CA ARG A 125 -7.53 -0.73 -1.35
C ARG A 125 -6.57 0.24 -2.04
N VAL A 126 -6.87 1.54 -2.03
CA VAL A 126 -5.99 2.57 -2.61
C VAL A 126 -4.67 2.63 -1.84
N ALA A 127 -4.69 2.58 -0.51
CA ALA A 127 -3.47 2.55 0.29
C ALA A 127 -2.57 1.34 -0.06
N GLN A 128 -3.17 0.17 -0.30
CA GLN A 128 -2.44 -1.02 -0.75
C GLN A 128 -1.81 -0.82 -2.14
N VAL A 129 -2.55 -0.27 -3.11
CA VAL A 129 -2.04 0.05 -4.44
C VAL A 129 -0.89 1.08 -4.39
N LEU A 130 -0.98 2.07 -3.51
CA LEU A 130 0.08 3.06 -3.33
C LEU A 130 1.33 2.43 -2.69
N ARG A 131 1.16 1.52 -1.72
CA ARG A 131 2.26 0.81 -1.06
C ARG A 131 2.97 -0.17 -2.01
N SER A 132 2.24 -0.92 -2.82
CA SER A 132 2.84 -1.86 -3.78
C SER A 132 3.67 -1.15 -4.86
N LYS A 133 3.36 0.12 -5.13
CA LYS A 133 4.12 1.00 -6.03
C LYS A 133 5.20 1.83 -5.34
N ALA A 134 5.39 1.69 -4.02
CA ALA A 134 6.40 2.44 -3.30
C ALA A 134 7.81 2.00 -3.76
N PRO A 135 8.76 2.93 -3.98
CA PRO A 135 10.11 2.57 -4.44
C PRO A 135 10.87 1.60 -3.52
N SER A 136 10.49 1.52 -2.24
CA SER A 136 11.07 0.59 -1.25
C SER A 136 10.53 -0.84 -1.36
N GLN A 137 9.48 -1.07 -2.16
CA GLN A 137 8.80 -2.36 -2.35
C GLN A 137 8.71 -2.75 -3.83
N ALA A 138 8.80 -1.76 -4.74
CA ALA A 138 8.89 -2.00 -6.16
C ALA A 138 10.30 -2.48 -6.54
N HIS A 139 10.37 -3.54 -7.34
CA HIS A 139 11.61 -4.05 -7.91
C HIS A 139 12.42 -2.89 -8.57
N PRO A 140 13.75 -2.78 -8.36
CA PRO A 140 14.56 -1.67 -8.89
C PRO A 140 14.36 -1.39 -10.37
N ARG A 141 14.13 -2.43 -11.21
CA ARG A 141 13.79 -2.28 -12.65
C ARG A 141 12.45 -1.60 -12.95
N ARG A 142 11.49 -1.56 -12.02
CA ARG A 142 10.21 -0.84 -12.18
C ARG A 142 10.31 0.65 -11.83
N THR A 143 11.34 1.03 -11.08
CA THR A 143 11.68 2.44 -10.87
C THR A 143 12.58 2.83 -12.02
N ALA A 144 12.05 3.54 -13.02
CA ALA A 144 12.75 3.95 -14.24
C ALA A 144 13.85 4.99 -13.99
N SER A 145 14.78 4.68 -13.10
CA SER A 145 15.95 5.49 -12.80
C SER A 145 17.17 4.78 -13.37
N PRO A 146 17.96 5.43 -14.23
CA PRO A 146 19.19 4.84 -14.77
C PRO A 146 20.33 4.75 -13.73
N TYR A 147 20.06 5.10 -12.47
CA TYR A 147 21.07 5.26 -11.41
C TYR A 147 20.97 4.14 -10.36
N LEU A 148 22.08 3.44 -10.10
CA LEU A 148 22.12 2.21 -9.29
C LEU A 148 21.68 2.41 -7.83
N LEU A 149 21.97 3.58 -7.25
CA LEU A 149 21.73 3.85 -5.83
C LEU A 149 20.41 4.61 -5.59
N SER A 150 19.53 4.65 -6.58
CA SER A 150 18.21 5.28 -6.49
C SER A 150 17.38 4.66 -5.37
N GLY A 151 16.93 5.49 -4.44
CA GLY A 151 16.15 5.04 -3.28
C GLY A 151 16.97 4.42 -2.13
N LEU A 152 18.26 4.13 -2.36
CA LEU A 152 19.15 3.52 -1.37
C LEU A 152 20.06 4.56 -0.69
N ALA A 153 20.67 5.45 -1.48
CA ALA A 153 21.68 6.37 -0.97
C ALA A 153 21.10 7.45 -0.04
N LYS A 154 21.69 7.59 1.15
CA LYS A 154 21.35 8.64 2.13
C LYS A 154 22.58 9.46 2.48
N CYS A 155 22.36 10.76 2.68
CA CYS A 155 23.38 11.69 3.15
C CYS A 155 23.80 11.35 4.58
N GLN A 156 25.09 11.23 4.84
CA GLN A 156 25.59 10.99 6.20
C GLN A 156 25.31 12.17 7.14
N SER A 157 25.50 13.41 6.67
CA SER A 157 25.39 14.62 7.47
C SER A 157 23.94 14.90 7.92
N CYS A 158 22.98 14.87 7.00
CA CYS A 158 21.59 15.26 7.30
C CYS A 158 20.57 14.12 7.17
N ARG A 159 21.03 12.87 6.93
CA ARG A 159 20.22 11.63 6.80
C ARG A 159 19.14 11.66 5.71
N THR A 160 19.07 12.72 4.92
CA THR A 160 18.13 12.86 3.82
C THR A 160 18.63 12.08 2.60
N SER A 161 17.73 11.59 1.75
CA SER A 161 18.08 10.87 0.53
C SER A 161 18.99 11.68 -0.39
N LEU A 162 19.89 10.99 -1.08
CA LEU A 162 20.61 11.53 -2.24
C LEU A 162 19.77 11.34 -3.50
N SER A 163 19.80 12.33 -4.37
CA SER A 163 19.13 12.30 -5.68
C SER A 163 20.15 12.53 -6.78
N ALA A 164 20.10 11.72 -7.83
CA ALA A 164 20.91 11.92 -9.01
C ALA A 164 20.47 13.19 -9.75
N GLN A 165 21.43 13.99 -10.20
CA GLN A 165 21.25 15.22 -10.94
C GLN A 165 22.21 15.24 -12.11
N GLU A 166 21.67 15.56 -13.28
CA GLU A 166 22.45 15.77 -14.49
C GLU A 166 22.98 17.20 -14.54
N ALA A 167 24.18 17.35 -15.07
CA ALA A 167 24.85 18.62 -15.29
C ALA A 167 25.39 18.66 -16.71
N LYS A 168 25.44 19.88 -17.28
CA LYS A 168 25.90 20.14 -18.66
C LYS A 168 25.18 19.26 -19.69
N GLY A 169 23.84 19.24 -19.66
CA GLY A 169 23.00 18.54 -20.63
C GLY A 169 23.17 17.02 -20.61
N GLY A 170 23.35 16.41 -19.44
CA GLY A 170 23.50 14.96 -19.29
C GLY A 170 24.93 14.43 -19.40
N LYS A 171 25.93 15.28 -19.70
CA LYS A 171 27.34 14.86 -19.81
C LYS A 171 27.93 14.38 -18.47
N TYR A 172 27.47 14.95 -17.35
CA TYR A 172 27.93 14.56 -16.03
C TYR A 172 26.75 14.32 -15.11
N THR A 173 26.81 13.25 -14.32
CA THR A 173 25.82 12.97 -13.30
C THR A 173 26.45 12.98 -11.91
N TYR A 174 25.74 13.59 -10.97
CA TYR A 174 26.12 13.64 -9.57
C TYR A 174 24.98 13.19 -8.66
N TYR A 175 25.30 12.46 -7.60
CA TYR A 175 24.41 12.33 -6.44
C TYR A 175 24.52 13.58 -5.57
N VAL A 176 23.37 14.22 -5.32
CA VAL A 176 23.27 15.46 -4.54
C VAL A 176 22.27 15.26 -3.42
N CYS A 177 22.60 15.79 -2.24
CA CYS A 177 21.71 15.75 -1.08
C CYS A 177 20.40 16.51 -1.37
N GLN A 178 19.25 15.87 -1.13
CA GLN A 178 17.95 16.51 -1.34
C GLN A 178 17.74 17.76 -0.48
N SER A 179 18.30 17.83 0.73
CA SER A 179 18.21 19.03 1.57
C SER A 179 18.90 20.22 0.91
N LEU A 180 20.07 20.00 0.30
CA LEU A 180 20.78 21.01 -0.48
C LEU A 180 19.97 21.42 -1.73
N LEU A 181 19.36 20.46 -2.44
CA LEU A 181 18.55 20.74 -3.64
C LEU A 181 17.27 21.54 -3.32
N LYS A 182 16.58 21.20 -2.23
CA LYS A 182 15.28 21.79 -1.90
C LYS A 182 15.39 23.11 -1.12
N ARG A 183 16.38 23.23 -0.24
CA ARG A 183 16.53 24.38 0.68
C ARG A 183 17.70 25.30 0.31
N GLY A 184 18.51 24.93 -0.68
CA GLY A 184 19.63 25.75 -1.14
C GLY A 184 20.88 25.64 -0.26
N ARG A 185 21.85 26.53 -0.55
CA ARG A 185 23.17 26.55 0.08
C ARG A 185 23.05 26.81 1.59
N GLY A 186 23.80 26.05 2.40
CA GLY A 186 23.76 26.12 3.88
C GLY A 186 22.81 25.11 4.54
N ALA A 187 21.98 24.38 3.77
CA ALA A 187 21.11 23.34 4.34
C ALA A 187 21.82 21.99 4.58
N CYS A 188 22.94 21.75 3.89
CA CYS A 188 23.79 20.58 4.04
C CYS A 188 25.13 20.83 3.34
N ASP A 189 26.24 20.50 4.00
CA ASP A 189 27.60 20.74 3.50
C ASP A 189 28.19 19.55 2.73
N THR A 190 27.38 18.51 2.49
CA THR A 190 27.83 17.34 1.74
C THR A 190 28.13 17.72 0.28
N PRO A 191 29.33 17.37 -0.24
CA PRO A 191 29.71 17.67 -1.61
C PRO A 191 28.85 16.90 -2.60
N ARG A 192 28.80 17.40 -3.84
CA ARG A 192 28.19 16.66 -4.96
C ARG A 192 29.08 15.48 -5.30
N LEU A 193 28.54 14.27 -5.22
CA LEU A 193 29.29 13.04 -5.48
C LEU A 193 29.17 12.67 -6.95
N ASN A 194 30.26 12.49 -7.68
CA ASN A 194 30.19 12.00 -9.05
C ASN A 194 29.58 10.58 -9.07
N SER A 195 28.55 10.35 -9.87
CA SER A 195 27.82 9.08 -9.85
C SER A 195 28.71 7.89 -10.19
N GLY A 196 29.50 7.98 -11.27
CA GLY A 196 30.34 6.87 -11.73
C GLY A 196 31.43 6.50 -10.72
N ARG A 197 32.08 7.48 -10.09
CA ARG A 197 33.08 7.20 -9.04
C ARG A 197 32.43 6.63 -7.79
N PHE A 198 31.27 7.17 -7.39
CA PHE A 198 30.59 6.72 -6.18
C PHE A 198 30.03 5.30 -6.33
N GLU A 199 29.36 5.01 -7.44
CA GLU A 199 28.81 3.68 -7.72
C GLU A 199 29.91 2.63 -7.85
N ARG A 200 31.02 2.94 -8.53
CA ARG A 200 32.17 2.03 -8.64
C ARG A 200 32.74 1.65 -7.28
N LEU A 201 32.93 2.64 -6.41
CA LEU A 201 33.41 2.39 -5.04
C LEU A 201 32.45 1.47 -4.27
N ILE A 202 31.14 1.66 -4.40
CA ILE A 202 30.16 0.78 -3.75
C ILE A 202 30.24 -0.65 -4.33
N ILE A 203 30.34 -0.80 -5.66
CA ILE A 203 30.46 -2.10 -6.32
C ILE A 203 31.73 -2.83 -5.87
N GLU A 204 32.86 -2.13 -5.76
CA GLU A 204 34.12 -2.67 -5.27
C GLU A 204 33.99 -3.15 -3.81
N GLN A 205 33.39 -2.34 -2.94
CA GLN A 205 33.17 -2.74 -1.55
C GLN A 205 32.25 -3.96 -1.41
N ILE A 206 31.19 -4.06 -2.23
CA ILE A 206 30.32 -5.25 -2.28
C ILE A 206 31.11 -6.48 -2.74
N ARG A 207 31.95 -6.35 -3.78
CA ARG A 207 32.78 -7.44 -4.28
C ARG A 207 33.75 -7.94 -3.21
N GLU A 208 34.41 -7.03 -2.50
CA GLU A 208 35.47 -7.36 -1.54
C GLU A 208 34.94 -7.91 -0.22
N HIS A 209 33.77 -7.45 0.24
CA HIS A 209 33.29 -7.75 1.60
C HIS A 209 32.03 -8.62 1.64
N ILE A 210 31.20 -8.60 0.59
CA ILE A 210 29.93 -9.32 0.55
C ILE A 210 30.04 -10.54 -0.35
N LEU A 211 30.60 -10.40 -1.56
CA LEU A 211 30.72 -11.49 -2.53
C LEU A 211 32.03 -12.28 -2.35
N THR A 212 32.41 -12.52 -1.10
CA THR A 212 33.54 -13.40 -0.77
C THR A 212 33.12 -14.86 -0.91
N GLU A 213 34.08 -15.77 -1.09
CA GLU A 213 33.76 -17.19 -1.29
C GLU A 213 33.02 -17.80 -0.08
N SER A 214 33.38 -17.42 1.15
CA SER A 214 32.67 -17.86 2.36
C SER A 214 31.21 -17.42 2.35
N ASN A 215 30.97 -16.13 2.06
CA ASN A 215 29.63 -15.55 2.07
C ASN A 215 28.76 -16.10 0.93
N ILE A 216 29.34 -16.38 -0.23
CA ILE A 216 28.62 -17.01 -1.35
C ILE A 216 28.20 -18.43 -0.96
N ARG A 217 29.09 -19.22 -0.32
CA ARG A 217 28.73 -20.57 0.16
C ARG A 217 27.63 -20.52 1.22
N ASP A 218 27.71 -19.58 2.15
CA ASP A 218 26.66 -19.37 3.16
C ASP A 218 25.34 -18.92 2.53
N LEU A 219 25.38 -18.05 1.52
CA LEU A 219 24.19 -17.61 0.77
C LEU A 219 23.52 -18.78 0.04
N VAL A 220 24.32 -19.63 -0.64
CA VAL A 220 23.80 -20.83 -1.31
C VAL A 220 23.14 -21.76 -0.29
N ARG A 221 23.78 -22.01 0.85
CA ARG A 221 23.19 -22.82 1.93
C ARG A 221 21.86 -22.25 2.42
N LEU A 222 21.78 -20.94 2.66
CA LEU A 222 20.54 -20.30 3.11
C LEU A 222 19.41 -20.39 2.07
N VAL A 223 19.75 -20.23 0.78
CA VAL A 223 18.78 -20.39 -0.30
C VAL A 223 18.30 -21.84 -0.40
N ASP A 224 19.21 -22.82 -0.29
CA ASP A 224 18.86 -24.23 -0.28
C ASP A 224 17.95 -24.58 0.92
N GLU A 225 18.30 -24.11 2.12
CA GLU A 225 17.48 -24.28 3.34
C GLU A 225 16.07 -23.66 3.19
N GLU A 226 15.97 -22.48 2.57
CA GLU A 226 14.68 -21.83 2.36
C GLU A 226 13.87 -22.51 1.25
N MET A 227 14.52 -22.97 0.17
CA MET A 227 13.89 -23.77 -0.88
C MET A 227 13.36 -25.11 -0.32
N ASP A 228 14.15 -25.77 0.54
CA ASP A 228 13.74 -26.99 1.23
C ASP A 228 12.57 -26.73 2.18
N GLY A 229 12.59 -25.60 2.89
CA GLY A 229 11.51 -25.15 3.76
C GLY A 229 10.20 -24.93 3.00
N VAL A 230 10.23 -24.19 1.89
CA VAL A 230 9.07 -23.96 1.02
C VAL A 230 8.56 -25.27 0.45
N ALA A 231 9.46 -26.13 -0.06
CA ALA A 231 9.07 -27.44 -0.58
C ALA A 231 8.43 -28.32 0.50
N HIS A 232 8.89 -28.23 1.75
CA HIS A 232 8.30 -28.96 2.88
C HIS A 232 6.93 -28.42 3.28
N GLU A 233 6.74 -27.11 3.27
CA GLU A 233 5.45 -26.49 3.56
C GLU A 233 4.40 -26.84 2.50
N GLU A 234 4.77 -26.76 1.22
CA GLU A 234 3.88 -27.14 0.12
C GLU A 234 3.54 -28.64 0.16
N ARG A 235 4.52 -29.52 0.47
CA ARG A 235 4.25 -30.94 0.72
C ARG A 235 3.23 -31.15 1.84
N ARG A 236 3.37 -30.46 2.98
CA ARG A 236 2.41 -30.55 4.10
C ARG A 236 1.02 -30.06 3.72
N LYS A 237 0.91 -28.98 2.94
CA LYS A 237 -0.37 -28.49 2.44
C LYS A 237 -1.03 -29.52 1.52
N LEU A 238 -0.26 -30.12 0.62
CA LEU A 238 -0.74 -31.16 -0.27
C LEU A 238 -1.22 -32.38 0.52
N GLU A 239 -0.44 -32.87 1.48
CA GLU A 239 -0.83 -33.99 2.37
C GLU A 239 -2.14 -33.69 3.11
N ALA A 240 -2.30 -32.48 3.67
CA ALA A 240 -3.52 -32.09 4.36
C ALA A 240 -4.75 -32.04 3.43
N ILE A 241 -4.59 -31.56 2.20
CA ILE A 241 -5.67 -31.55 1.20
C ILE A 241 -6.02 -32.98 0.78
N GLU A 242 -5.03 -33.85 0.58
CA GLU A 242 -5.24 -35.26 0.24
C GLU A 242 -5.98 -36.02 1.34
N GLU A 243 -5.64 -35.77 2.62
CA GLU A 243 -6.37 -36.31 3.76
C GLU A 243 -7.84 -35.83 3.79
N GLU A 244 -8.09 -34.55 3.50
CA GLU A 244 -9.44 -33.99 3.44
C GLU A 244 -10.26 -34.62 2.31
N VAL A 245 -9.66 -34.81 1.12
CA VAL A 245 -10.30 -35.53 0.00
C VAL A 245 -10.64 -36.96 0.41
N ALA A 246 -9.71 -37.66 1.06
CA ALA A 246 -9.95 -39.03 1.53
C ALA A 246 -11.05 -39.10 2.60
N GLU A 247 -11.17 -38.11 3.48
CA GLU A 247 -12.27 -38.02 4.45
C GLU A 247 -13.63 -37.79 3.76
N VAL A 248 -13.69 -36.86 2.80
CA VAL A 248 -14.92 -36.56 2.05
C VAL A 248 -15.37 -37.79 1.25
N ARG A 249 -14.45 -38.50 0.59
CA ARG A 249 -14.73 -39.77 -0.11
C ARG A 249 -15.30 -40.83 0.83
N ARG A 250 -14.64 -41.08 1.97
CA ARG A 250 -15.15 -42.02 2.99
C ARG A 250 -16.54 -41.63 3.50
N ARG A 251 -16.84 -40.33 3.59
CA ARG A 251 -18.15 -39.85 4.01
C ARG A 251 -19.20 -40.05 2.93
N MET A 252 -18.85 -39.84 1.67
CA MET A 252 -19.71 -40.18 0.53
C MET A 252 -20.02 -41.67 0.47
N ASP A 253 -19.01 -42.54 0.62
CA ASP A 253 -19.21 -44.00 0.60
C ASP A 253 -20.19 -44.44 1.70
N ARG A 254 -20.08 -43.86 2.91
CA ARG A 254 -21.05 -44.12 4.00
C ARG A 254 -22.46 -43.65 3.68
N LEU A 255 -22.61 -42.51 3.01
CA LEU A 255 -23.93 -41.99 2.61
C LEU A 255 -24.55 -42.87 1.52
N TRP A 256 -23.75 -43.32 0.54
CA TRP A 256 -24.19 -44.27 -0.48
C TRP A 256 -24.60 -45.61 0.12
N PHE A 257 -23.76 -46.17 1.00
CA PHE A 257 -24.10 -47.39 1.72
C PHE A 257 -25.40 -47.27 2.53
N ALA A 258 -25.62 -46.13 3.19
CA ALA A 258 -26.86 -45.89 3.93
C ALA A 258 -28.09 -45.83 3.02
N VAL A 259 -27.98 -45.23 1.83
CA VAL A 259 -29.03 -45.25 0.79
C VAL A 259 -29.31 -46.67 0.29
N GLU A 260 -28.28 -47.51 0.17
CA GLU A 260 -28.41 -48.89 -0.32
C GLU A 260 -29.00 -49.87 0.72
N THR A 261 -28.78 -49.61 2.02
CA THR A 261 -29.13 -50.55 3.11
C THR A 261 -30.25 -50.08 4.04
N SER A 262 -30.67 -48.83 3.95
CA SER A 262 -31.68 -48.24 4.84
C SER A 262 -32.86 -47.72 4.04
N ASP A 263 -34.06 -47.78 4.62
CA ASP A 263 -35.32 -47.23 4.07
C ASP A 263 -35.36 -45.68 4.11
N MET A 264 -34.21 -45.04 3.91
CA MET A 264 -34.09 -43.58 3.87
C MET A 264 -34.51 -43.09 2.49
N GLU A 265 -35.38 -42.07 2.43
CA GLU A 265 -35.76 -41.47 1.16
C GLU A 265 -34.54 -40.82 0.51
N VAL A 266 -34.25 -41.22 -0.74
CA VAL A 266 -33.15 -40.70 -1.55
C VAL A 266 -33.14 -39.16 -1.58
N ASN A 267 -34.32 -38.54 -1.58
CA ASN A 267 -34.49 -37.09 -1.58
C ASN A 267 -33.93 -36.37 -0.33
N ASP A 268 -33.89 -37.03 0.83
CA ASP A 268 -33.38 -36.43 2.07
C ASP A 268 -31.84 -36.37 2.11
N ILE A 269 -31.18 -37.28 1.40
CA ILE A 269 -29.71 -37.43 1.41
C ILE A 269 -29.06 -36.77 0.19
N LEU A 270 -29.79 -36.63 -0.93
CA LEU A 270 -29.32 -36.02 -2.18
C LEU A 270 -28.66 -34.63 -2.01
N PRO A 271 -29.21 -33.67 -1.22
CA PRO A 271 -28.55 -32.38 -1.01
C PRO A 271 -27.17 -32.51 -0.36
N ARG A 272 -27.02 -33.49 0.55
CA ARG A 272 -25.78 -33.74 1.28
C ARG A 272 -24.74 -34.44 0.39
N ILE A 273 -25.17 -35.33 -0.49
CA ILE A 273 -24.32 -35.95 -1.52
C ILE A 273 -23.79 -34.87 -2.48
N ARG A 274 -24.66 -33.99 -3.00
CA ARG A 274 -24.24 -32.89 -3.89
C ARG A 274 -23.24 -31.96 -3.20
N GLN A 275 -23.49 -31.58 -1.95
CA GLN A 275 -22.57 -30.76 -1.17
C GLN A 275 -21.18 -31.42 -1.01
N HIS A 276 -21.13 -32.74 -0.78
CA HIS A 276 -19.87 -33.47 -0.66
C HIS A 276 -19.16 -33.63 -2.01
N GLN A 277 -19.90 -33.84 -3.11
CA GLN A 277 -19.34 -33.86 -4.47
C GLN A 277 -18.72 -32.52 -4.86
N GLU A 278 -19.44 -31.40 -4.65
CA GLU A 278 -18.92 -30.05 -4.93
C GLU A 278 -17.67 -29.73 -4.09
N ARG A 279 -17.64 -30.17 -2.82
CA ARG A 279 -16.47 -30.02 -1.96
C ARG A 279 -15.30 -30.86 -2.46
N GLN A 280 -15.54 -32.11 -2.88
CA GLN A 280 -14.51 -32.98 -3.44
C GLN A 280 -13.91 -32.40 -4.71
N GLU A 281 -14.74 -32.00 -5.68
CA GLU A 281 -14.26 -31.41 -6.94
C GLU A 281 -13.45 -30.12 -6.70
N ARG A 282 -13.85 -29.31 -5.72
CA ARG A 282 -13.10 -28.12 -5.34
C ARG A 282 -11.73 -28.47 -4.77
N LEU A 283 -11.65 -29.43 -3.85
CA LEU A 283 -10.40 -29.85 -3.23
C LEU A 283 -9.46 -30.54 -4.23
N GLU A 284 -9.99 -31.38 -5.12
CA GLU A 284 -9.21 -32.04 -6.18
C GLU A 284 -8.65 -31.04 -7.19
N ARG A 285 -9.41 -29.99 -7.52
CA ARG A 285 -8.91 -28.88 -8.35
C ARG A 285 -7.76 -28.14 -7.66
N THR A 286 -7.93 -27.78 -6.39
CA THR A 286 -6.87 -27.12 -5.60
C THR A 286 -5.63 -28.01 -5.48
N ALA A 287 -5.79 -29.32 -5.31
CA ALA A 287 -4.68 -30.27 -5.25
C ALA A 287 -3.96 -30.41 -6.61
N GLY A 288 -4.72 -30.36 -7.72
CA GLY A 288 -4.15 -30.34 -9.07
C GLY A 288 -3.33 -29.08 -9.33
N GLU A 289 -3.87 -27.92 -8.98
CA GLU A 289 -3.17 -26.62 -9.08
C GLU A 289 -1.92 -26.54 -8.19
N ALA A 290 -1.87 -27.28 -7.07
CA ALA A 290 -0.72 -27.33 -6.18
C ALA A 290 0.41 -28.29 -6.64
N ARG A 291 0.15 -29.13 -7.65
CA ARG A 291 1.12 -30.10 -8.19
C ARG A 291 1.87 -29.60 -9.42
N ASP A 292 1.32 -28.61 -10.13
CA ASP A 292 1.88 -27.98 -11.33
C ASP A 292 2.76 -26.75 -10.99
#